data_AF-A0A6I1NR32-F1
#
_entry.id   AF-A0A6I1NR32-F1
#
_cell.length_a   1.000
_cell.length_b   1.000
_cell.length_c   1.000
_cell.angle_alpha   90.00
_cell.angle_beta   90.00
_cell.angle_gamma   90.00
#
_symmetry.space_group_name_H-M   'P 1'
#
loop_
_entity.id
_entity.type
_entity.pdbx_description
1 polymer ?
#
loop_
_entity_poly.entity_id
_entity_poly.type
_entity_poly.pdbx_seq_one_letter_code
_entity_poly.pdbx_strand_id
1 'polypeptide(L)'
;IITKHPDTTNAVDGVQLPYGDGFMKLAAGCYELCGLCYIGVDMVLDQDKGPLILELNARPGLNIQIANDCGLTQRTHAIEAHLEQLKTRGIVESVEERVRFAQELFGHIPPVEG
;
A
#
# COMPACT_ATOMS: atom_id res chain seq x y z
N ILE A 1 15.96 14.23 -6.57
CA ILE A 1 15.60 13.93 -5.15
C ILE A 1 15.08 15.21 -4.53
N ILE A 2 13.84 15.20 -4.03
CA ILE A 2 13.24 16.33 -3.30
C ILE A 2 13.67 16.22 -1.84
N THR A 3 14.34 17.24 -1.31
CA THR A 3 14.86 17.25 0.08
C THR A 3 14.09 18.18 1.01
N LYS A 4 13.24 19.04 0.46
CA LYS A 4 12.39 19.95 1.22
C LYS A 4 10.96 19.92 0.73
N HIS A 5 10.02 20.07 1.65
CA HIS A 5 8.60 20.20 1.33
C HIS A 5 8.37 21.49 0.54
N PRO A 6 7.61 21.47 -0.56
CA PRO A 6 7.43 22.62 -1.44
C PRO A 6 6.81 23.84 -0.72
N ASP A 7 5.84 23.60 0.16
CA ASP A 7 5.14 24.70 0.85
C ASP A 7 5.75 25.11 2.20
N THR A 8 6.18 24.14 3.02
CA THR A 8 6.66 24.42 4.39
C THR A 8 8.16 24.61 4.48
N THR A 9 8.92 24.27 3.42
CA THR A 9 10.39 24.27 3.37
C THR A 9 11.10 23.35 4.37
N ASN A 10 10.32 22.60 5.18
CA ASN A 10 10.83 21.61 6.11
C ASN A 10 11.57 20.50 5.36
N ALA A 11 12.59 19.94 6.01
CA ALA A 11 13.26 18.73 5.55
C ALA A 11 12.23 17.59 5.41
N VAL A 12 12.25 16.89 4.28
CA VAL A 12 11.40 15.70 4.08
C VAL A 12 12.19 14.40 4.30
N ASP A 13 13.52 14.48 4.35
CA ASP A 13 14.35 13.37 4.77
C ASP A 13 14.13 13.04 6.25
N GLY A 14 14.05 11.74 6.55
CA GLY A 14 13.89 11.26 7.92
C GLY A 14 12.46 11.38 8.48
N VAL A 15 11.50 11.94 7.75
CA VAL A 15 10.10 11.96 8.17
C VAL A 15 9.58 10.52 8.28
N GLN A 16 9.16 10.14 9.48
CA GLN A 16 8.52 8.86 9.75
C GLN A 16 7.01 9.03 9.81
N LEU A 17 6.27 8.10 9.22
CA LEU A 17 4.82 8.05 9.38
C LEU A 17 4.51 7.39 10.75
N PRO A 18 4.03 8.14 11.76
CA PRO A 18 3.59 7.51 12.99
C PRO A 18 2.39 6.61 12.70
N TYR A 19 2.24 5.51 13.46
CA TYR A 19 1.17 4.54 13.27
C TYR A 19 1.15 3.84 11.90
N GLY A 20 2.31 3.68 11.24
CA GLY A 20 2.41 3.01 9.95
C GLY A 20 1.68 1.66 9.88
N ASP A 21 1.82 0.82 10.91
CA ASP A 21 1.10 -0.46 10.99
C ASP A 21 -0.42 -0.27 11.02
N GLY A 22 -0.92 0.76 11.70
CA GLY A 22 -2.35 1.09 11.76
C GLY A 22 -2.90 1.51 10.40
N PHE A 23 -2.16 2.36 9.69
CA PHE A 23 -2.51 2.75 8.31
C PHE A 23 -2.55 1.54 7.39
N MET A 24 -1.54 0.67 7.44
CA MET A 24 -1.48 -0.51 6.58
C MET A 24 -2.63 -1.49 6.86
N LYS A 25 -2.95 -1.73 8.13
CA LYS A 25 -4.08 -2.59 8.51
C LYS A 25 -5.42 -2.02 8.07
N LEU A 26 -5.64 -0.71 8.24
CA LEU A 26 -6.85 -0.06 7.73
C LEU A 26 -6.96 -0.22 6.22
N ALA A 27 -5.87 -0.01 5.49
CA ALA A 27 -5.87 -0.06 4.03
C ALA A 27 -6.18 -1.48 3.53
N ALA A 28 -5.51 -2.48 4.11
CA ALA A 28 -5.74 -3.88 3.77
C ALA A 28 -7.16 -4.35 4.16
N GLY A 29 -7.69 -3.87 5.28
CA GLY A 29 -9.06 -4.18 5.74
C GLY A 29 -10.17 -3.53 4.91
N CYS A 30 -9.87 -2.50 4.12
CA CYS A 30 -10.85 -1.89 3.21
C CYS A 30 -11.33 -2.88 2.13
N TYR A 31 -10.54 -3.90 1.81
CA TYR A 31 -10.95 -4.97 0.91
C TYR A 31 -12.24 -5.65 1.40
N GLU A 32 -12.34 -5.94 2.70
CA GLU A 32 -13.50 -6.57 3.31
C GLU A 32 -14.76 -5.71 3.24
N LEU A 33 -14.60 -4.39 3.18
CA LEU A 33 -15.72 -3.45 3.11
C LEU A 33 -16.29 -3.32 1.68
N CYS A 34 -15.44 -3.40 0.66
CA CYS A 34 -15.83 -3.11 -0.72
C CYS A 34 -15.83 -4.32 -1.66
N GLY A 35 -15.11 -5.40 -1.32
CA GLY A 35 -14.93 -6.58 -2.17
C GLY A 35 -14.16 -6.32 -3.47
N LEU A 36 -13.50 -5.17 -3.60
CA LEU A 36 -12.75 -4.79 -4.79
C LEU A 36 -11.28 -5.15 -4.64
N CYS A 37 -10.73 -5.87 -5.63
CA CYS A 37 -9.35 -6.35 -5.59
C CYS A 37 -8.28 -5.27 -5.86
N TYR A 38 -8.67 -4.09 -6.33
CA TYR A 38 -7.78 -2.95 -6.53
C TYR A 38 -8.51 -1.65 -6.18
N ILE A 39 -8.03 -0.97 -5.14
CA ILE A 39 -8.61 0.26 -4.60
C ILE A 39 -7.51 1.23 -4.18
N GLY A 40 -7.80 2.52 -4.25
CA GLY A 40 -7.07 3.56 -3.53
C GLY A 40 -7.77 3.84 -2.20
N VAL A 41 -7.01 4.03 -1.14
CA VAL A 41 -7.54 4.40 0.17
C VAL A 41 -6.86 5.68 0.60
N ASP A 42 -7.63 6.77 0.65
CA ASP A 42 -7.12 8.06 1.08
C ASP A 42 -7.35 8.20 2.58
N MET A 43 -6.29 8.55 3.30
CA MET A 43 -6.25 8.49 4.76
C MET A 43 -5.70 9.77 5.36
N VAL A 44 -6.09 10.03 6.60
CA VAL A 44 -5.56 11.12 7.41
C VAL A 44 -5.11 10.61 8.77
N LEU A 45 -4.14 11.31 9.34
CA LEU A 45 -3.77 11.15 10.74
C LEU A 45 -4.51 12.21 11.56
N ASP A 46 -5.46 11.79 12.37
CA ASP A 46 -6.07 12.63 13.38
C ASP A 46 -5.22 12.61 14.66
N GLN A 47 -5.16 13.75 15.36
CA GLN A 47 -4.33 13.93 16.55
C GLN A 47 -4.77 13.04 17.72
N ASP A 48 -6.08 12.85 17.90
CA ASP A 48 -6.65 12.14 19.05
C ASP A 48 -7.11 10.73 18.67
N LYS A 49 -7.60 10.56 17.44
CA LYS A 49 -8.17 9.29 16.94
C LYS A 49 -7.17 8.44 16.17
N GLY A 50 -6.01 8.99 15.82
CA GLY A 50 -5.02 8.30 15.02
C GLY A 50 -5.44 8.15 13.55
N PRO A 51 -5.02 7.06 12.87
CA PRO A 51 -5.34 6.83 11.45
C PRO A 51 -6.85 6.76 11.17
N LEU A 52 -7.32 7.53 10.19
CA LEU A 52 -8.72 7.53 9.72
C LEU A 52 -8.78 7.43 8.20
N ILE A 53 -9.84 6.80 7.69
CA ILE A 53 -10.15 6.74 6.24
C ILE A 53 -10.97 7.96 5.86
N LEU A 54 -10.59 8.65 4.78
CA LEU A 54 -11.38 9.72 4.17
C LEU A 54 -12.20 9.22 2.98
N GLU A 55 -11.57 8.48 2.08
CA GLU A 55 -12.17 8.09 0.79
C GLU A 55 -11.68 6.72 0.34
N LEU A 56 -12.57 5.98 -0.33
CA LEU A 56 -12.26 4.74 -1.03
C LEU A 56 -12.48 4.94 -2.53
N ASN A 57 -11.39 4.79 -3.28
CA ASN A 57 -11.34 4.99 -4.72
C ASN A 57 -11.35 3.63 -5.43
N ALA A 58 -12.44 3.28 -6.10
CA ALA A 58 -12.56 2.02 -6.85
C ALA A 58 -11.67 1.96 -8.12
N ARG A 59 -11.17 3.11 -8.58
CA ARG A 59 -10.30 3.25 -9.76
C ARG A 59 -9.23 4.31 -9.50
N PRO A 60 -8.25 4.01 -8.63
CA PRO A 60 -7.19 4.97 -8.36
C PRO A 60 -6.35 5.18 -9.62
N GLY A 61 -5.90 6.42 -9.82
CA GLY A 61 -5.01 6.79 -10.92
C GLY A 61 -3.59 6.20 -10.76
N LEU A 62 -2.75 6.37 -11.77
CA LEU A 62 -1.37 5.84 -11.80
C LEU A 62 -0.29 6.88 -11.44
N ASN A 63 -0.70 8.08 -10.99
CA ASN A 63 0.21 9.21 -10.80
C ASN A 63 1.32 8.90 -9.78
N ILE A 64 1.00 8.13 -8.74
CA ILE A 64 1.98 7.74 -7.69
C ILE A 64 3.03 6.78 -8.27
N GLN A 65 2.62 5.85 -9.13
CA GLN A 65 3.51 4.89 -9.77
C GLN A 65 4.44 5.58 -10.77
N ILE A 66 3.90 6.53 -11.54
CA ILE A 66 4.69 7.36 -12.45
C ILE A 66 5.70 8.20 -11.67
N ALA A 67 5.29 8.83 -10.56
CA ALA A 67 6.17 9.65 -9.73
C ALA A 67 7.32 8.85 -9.09
N ASN A 68 7.12 7.56 -8.82
CA ASN A 68 8.12 6.67 -8.23
C ASN A 68 8.88 5.82 -9.28
N ASP A 69 8.66 6.06 -10.57
CA ASP A 69 9.19 5.25 -11.69
C ASP A 69 9.02 3.74 -11.45
N CYS A 70 7.87 3.36 -10.89
CA CYS A 70 7.58 2.01 -10.44
C CYS A 70 6.13 1.67 -10.75
N GLY A 71 5.92 1.05 -11.92
CA GLY A 71 4.61 0.57 -12.37
C GLY A 71 4.02 -0.54 -11.49
N LEU A 72 2.74 -0.88 -11.72
CA LEU A 72 2.03 -1.90 -10.94
C LEU A 72 2.30 -3.33 -11.37
N THR A 73 2.72 -3.57 -12.61
CA THR A 73 2.76 -4.93 -13.22
C THR A 73 3.50 -5.95 -12.36
N GLN A 74 4.69 -5.61 -11.86
CA GLN A 74 5.47 -6.52 -11.03
C GLN A 74 4.78 -6.80 -9.68
N ARG A 75 4.12 -5.79 -9.11
CA ARG A 75 3.38 -5.91 -7.86
C ARG A 75 2.14 -6.78 -8.05
N THR A 76 1.41 -6.61 -9.15
CA THR A 76 0.22 -7.43 -9.44
C THR A 76 0.60 -8.88 -9.68
N HIS A 77 1.67 -9.17 -10.43
CA HIS A 77 2.16 -10.54 -10.60
C HIS A 77 2.56 -11.19 -9.27
N ALA A 78 3.26 -10.47 -8.39
CA ALA A 78 3.63 -10.99 -7.08
C ALA A 78 2.40 -11.34 -6.23
N ILE A 79 1.38 -10.48 -6.24
CA ILE A 79 0.11 -10.72 -5.54
C ILE A 79 -0.64 -11.91 -6.16
N GLU A 80 -0.75 -11.99 -7.48
CA GLU A 80 -1.42 -13.10 -8.18
C GLU A 80 -0.75 -14.45 -7.89
N ALA A 81 0.58 -14.50 -7.93
CA ALA A 81 1.34 -15.71 -7.60
C ALA A 81 1.13 -16.13 -6.14
N HIS A 82 1.10 -15.19 -5.21
CA HIS A 82 0.81 -15.45 -3.80
C HIS A 82 -0.61 -15.98 -3.59
N LEU A 83 -1.61 -15.36 -4.21
CA LEU A 83 -3.00 -15.81 -4.15
C LEU A 83 -3.18 -17.24 -4.68
N GLU A 84 -2.49 -17.61 -5.77
CA GLU A 84 -2.54 -18.99 -6.27
C GLU A 84 -1.90 -19.99 -5.29
N GLN A 85 -0.78 -19.62 -4.66
CA GLN A 85 -0.18 -20.46 -3.62
C GLN A 85 -1.10 -20.66 -2.40
N LEU A 86 -1.77 -19.60 -1.94
CA LEU A 86 -2.75 -19.71 -0.85
C LEU A 86 -3.91 -20.61 -1.22
N LYS A 87 -4.43 -20.47 -2.44
CA LYS A 87 -5.54 -21.27 -2.96
C LYS A 87 -5.20 -22.75 -3.03
N THR A 88 -4.01 -23.11 -3.54
CA THR A 88 -3.57 -24.52 -3.58
C THR A 88 -3.45 -25.15 -2.19
N ARG A 89 -3.17 -24.34 -1.17
CA ARG A 89 -3.04 -24.77 0.23
C ARG A 89 -4.34 -24.66 1.03
N GLY A 90 -5.40 -24.08 0.45
CA GLY A 90 -6.67 -23.82 1.14
C GLY A 90 -6.55 -22.83 2.30
N ILE A 91 -5.63 -21.87 2.21
CA ILE A 91 -5.37 -20.88 3.27
C ILE A 91 -6.10 -19.58 2.96
N VAL A 92 -6.68 -18.97 3.99
CA VAL A 92 -7.23 -17.61 3.95
C VAL A 92 -6.41 -16.76 4.92
N GLU A 93 -5.85 -15.68 4.41
CA GLU A 93 -5.01 -14.77 5.22
C GLU A 93 -5.84 -13.73 5.97
N SER A 94 -5.40 -13.43 7.18
CA SER A 94 -5.79 -12.26 7.97
C SER A 94 -5.34 -10.94 7.32
N VAL A 95 -5.86 -9.81 7.82
CA VAL A 95 -5.37 -8.47 7.45
C VAL A 95 -3.87 -8.35 7.74
N GLU A 96 -3.43 -8.80 8.91
CA GLU A 96 -2.03 -8.79 9.34
C GLU A 96 -1.10 -9.58 8.42
N GLU A 97 -1.54 -10.74 7.94
CA GLU A 97 -0.78 -11.57 6.99
C GLU A 97 -0.60 -10.86 5.65
N ARG A 98 -1.67 -10.30 5.10
CA ARG A 98 -1.62 -9.52 3.85
C ARG A 98 -0.72 -8.28 3.97
N VAL A 99 -0.80 -7.56 5.09
CA VAL A 99 0.08 -6.41 5.36
C VAL A 99 1.54 -6.83 5.38
N ARG A 100 1.87 -7.92 6.07
CA ARG A 100 3.25 -8.42 6.15
C ARG A 100 3.78 -8.81 4.77
N PHE A 101 2.99 -9.54 3.98
CA PHE A 101 3.36 -9.89 2.61
C PHE A 101 3.64 -8.64 1.75
N ALA A 102 2.78 -7.60 1.85
CA ALA A 102 2.99 -6.36 1.13
C ALA A 102 4.25 -5.60 1.59
N GLN A 103 4.58 -5.62 2.88
CA GLN A 103 5.79 -5.01 3.43
C GLN A 103 7.07 -5.73 2.99
N GLU A 104 7.04 -7.06 2.88
CA GLU A 104 8.16 -7.85 2.34
C GLU A 104 8.49 -7.51 0.88
N LEU A 105 7.49 -7.05 0.13
CA LEU A 105 7.61 -6.60 -1.27
C LEU A 105 7.83 -5.09 -1.43
N PHE A 106 7.99 -4.35 -0.32
CA PHE A 106 8.15 -2.90 -0.35
C PHE A 106 9.50 -2.49 -0.94
N GLY A 107 9.50 -1.45 -1.79
CA GLY A 107 10.68 -1.00 -2.53
C GLY A 107 10.68 -1.45 -3.99
N HIS A 108 11.86 -1.56 -4.60
CA HIS A 108 12.02 -2.03 -5.97
C HIS A 108 11.88 -3.55 -6.03
N ILE A 109 10.80 -4.04 -6.64
CA ILE A 109 10.70 -5.44 -7.01
C ILE A 109 11.75 -5.69 -8.10
N PRO A 110 12.66 -6.66 -7.95
CA PRO A 110 13.64 -6.97 -8.97
C PRO A 110 12.91 -7.31 -10.29
N PRO A 111 13.42 -6.88 -11.46
CA PRO A 111 12.85 -7.32 -12.72
C PRO A 111 12.81 -8.85 -12.76
N VAL A 112 11.67 -9.40 -13.19
CA VAL A 112 11.62 -10.79 -13.63
C VAL A 112 12.44 -10.83 -14.91
N GLU A 113 13.57 -11.53 -14.89
CA GLU A 113 14.34 -11.82 -16.11
C GLU A 113 13.41 -12.59 -17.06
N GLY A 114 13.20 -12.02 -18.26
CA GLY A 114 12.46 -12.66 -19.35
C GLY A 114 13.34 -13.58 -20.17
#